data_AF-A0A5X8XV67-F1
#
_entry.id   AF-A0A5X8XV67-F1
#
_cell.length_a   1.000
_cell.length_b   1.000
_cell.length_c   1.000
_cell.angle_alpha   90.00
_cell.angle_beta   90.00
_cell.angle_gamma   90.00
#
_symmetry.space_group_name_H-M   'P 1'
#
loop_
_entity.id
_entity.type
_entity.pdbx_description
1 polymer ?
#
loop_
_entity_poly.entity_id
_entity_poly.type
_entity_poly.pdbx_seq_one_letter_code
_entity_poly.pdbx_strand_id
1 'polypeptide(L)'
;MTTITREQLIEKLQNRIAVTANYPGVEEAQLDAAIFKIALASLEADKQELKIAELINKFYERYPLASFNKDTDRAEALGYFLAGAELQCFGEFIKYEELFGDE
;
A
#
# COMPACT_ATOMS: atom_id res chain seq x y z
N MET A 1 -13.80 19.38 18.21
CA MET A 1 -12.67 18.44 18.03
C MET A 1 -11.67 19.11 17.10
N THR A 2 -10.42 19.28 17.51
CA THR A 2 -9.36 19.73 16.60
C THR A 2 -8.86 18.54 15.79
N THR A 3 -8.95 18.61 14.46
CA THR A 3 -8.45 17.58 13.56
C THR A 3 -6.92 17.63 13.54
N ILE A 4 -6.27 16.51 13.88
CA ILE A 4 -4.81 16.36 13.80
C ILE A 4 -4.45 15.91 12.38
N THR A 5 -3.48 16.54 11.74
CA THR A 5 -3.01 16.12 10.40
C THR A 5 -2.11 14.88 10.47
N ARG A 6 -1.90 14.19 9.35
CA ARG A 6 -1.00 13.02 9.27
C ARG A 6 0.41 13.38 9.71
N GLU A 7 0.92 14.53 9.25
CA GLU A 7 2.26 15.02 9.55
C GLU A 7 2.41 15.32 11.05
N GLN A 8 1.40 15.97 11.65
CA GLN A 8 1.36 16.24 13.09
C GLN A 8 1.31 14.94 13.91
N LEU A 9 0.64 13.90 13.40
CA LEU A 9 0.59 12.60 14.06
C LEU A 9 1.94 11.87 13.99
N ILE A 10 2.60 11.90 12.83
CA ILE A 10 3.96 11.34 12.64
C ILE A 10 4.94 12.00 13.61
N GLU A 11 4.96 13.33 13.67
CA GLU A 11 5.84 14.08 14.57
C GLU A 11 5.59 13.71 16.05
N LYS A 12 4.32 13.58 16.45
CA LYS A 12 3.97 13.17 17.81
C LYS A 12 4.45 11.74 18.12
N LEU A 13 4.30 10.80 17.19
CA LEU A 13 4.75 9.43 17.38
C LEU A 13 6.28 9.34 17.49
N GLN A 14 7.02 10.01 16.62
CA GLN A 14 8.48 10.08 16.68
C GLN A 14 8.97 10.63 18.02
N ASN A 15 8.35 11.73 18.49
CA ASN A 15 8.65 12.30 19.81
C ASN A 15 8.36 11.32 20.95
N ARG A 16 7.22 10.61 20.91
CA ARG A 16 6.86 9.62 21.94
C ARG A 16 7.86 8.46 21.98
N ILE A 17 8.28 7.95 20.83
CA ILE A 17 9.30 6.91 20.72
C ILE A 17 10.62 7.40 21.34
N ALA A 18 11.05 8.63 21.04
CA ALA A 18 12.27 9.20 21.62
C ALA A 18 12.18 9.34 23.15
N VAL A 19 11.02 9.73 23.69
CA VAL A 19 10.80 9.80 25.15
C VAL A 19 10.89 8.41 25.79
N THR A 20 10.25 7.39 25.21
CA THR A 20 10.28 6.02 25.75
C THR A 20 11.69 5.41 25.79
N ALA A 21 12.58 5.83 24.88
CA ALA A 21 13.97 5.37 24.86
C ALA A 21 14.77 5.77 26.12
N ASN A 22 14.33 6.81 26.85
CA ASN A 22 14.95 7.21 28.12
C ASN A 22 14.57 6.29 29.30
N TYR A 23 13.64 5.34 29.10
CA TYR A 23 13.13 4.44 30.14
C TYR A 23 13.26 2.96 29.73
N PRO A 24 14.48 2.45 29.47
CA PRO A 24 14.69 1.10 28.96
C PRO A 24 14.29 -0.02 29.95
N GLY A 25 14.26 0.28 31.25
CA GLY A 25 13.92 -0.68 32.31
C GLY A 25 12.44 -0.73 32.68
N VAL A 26 11.58 0.05 32.02
CA VAL A 26 10.13 0.09 32.30
C VAL A 26 9.41 -0.69 31.20
N GLU A 27 8.78 -1.81 31.57
CA GLU A 27 8.11 -2.71 30.63
C GLU A 27 7.01 -1.99 29.83
N GLU A 28 6.19 -1.19 30.50
CA GLU A 28 5.12 -0.42 29.87
C GLU A 28 5.68 0.58 28.84
N ALA A 29 6.83 1.20 29.13
CA ALA A 29 7.47 2.12 28.19
C ALA A 29 8.01 1.39 26.95
N GLN A 30 8.44 0.14 27.09
CA GLN A 30 8.87 -0.67 25.94
C GLN A 30 7.68 -1.14 25.10
N LEU A 31 6.57 -1.51 25.75
CA LEU A 31 5.33 -1.86 25.06
C LEU A 31 4.79 -0.65 24.28
N ASP A 32 4.75 0.53 24.90
CA ASP A 32 4.37 1.79 24.25
C ASP A 32 5.28 2.10 23.06
N ALA A 33 6.60 1.94 23.22
CA ALA A 33 7.56 2.14 22.14
C ALA A 33 7.28 1.21 20.96
N ALA A 34 6.94 -0.06 21.21
CA ALA A 34 6.58 -1.02 20.17
C ALA A 34 5.29 -0.61 19.45
N ILE A 35 4.26 -0.21 20.19
CA ILE A 35 2.99 0.27 19.63
C ILE A 35 3.21 1.50 18.75
N PHE A 36 3.97 2.49 19.23
CA PHE A 36 4.24 3.71 18.45
C PHE A 36 5.06 3.44 17.20
N LYS A 37 6.02 2.52 17.24
CA LYS A 37 6.78 2.10 16.06
C LYS A 37 5.90 1.44 15.01
N ILE A 38 4.98 0.56 15.44
CA ILE A 38 4.01 -0.08 14.53
C ILE A 38 3.09 1.00 13.91
N ALA A 39 2.56 1.91 14.73
CA ALA A 39 1.70 2.99 14.24
C ALA A 39 2.44 3.91 13.25
N LEU A 40 3.70 4.25 13.54
CA LEU A 40 4.54 5.06 12.66
C LEU A 40 4.80 4.34 11.33
N ALA A 41 5.20 3.06 11.37
CA ALA A 41 5.41 2.26 10.18
C ALA A 41 4.14 2.14 9.33
N SER A 42 2.97 1.97 9.94
CA SER A 42 1.69 1.94 9.23
C SER A 42 1.32 3.28 8.60
N LEU A 43 1.72 4.40 9.22
CA LEU A 43 1.50 5.73 8.66
C LEU A 43 2.49 6.02 7.53
N GLU A 44 3.75 5.61 7.66
CA GLU A 44 4.82 5.83 6.67
C GLU A 44 4.79 4.84 5.50
N ALA A 45 4.14 3.69 5.68
CA ALA A 45 3.89 2.75 4.59
C ALA A 45 3.27 3.51 3.41
N ASP A 46 3.91 3.40 2.25
CA ASP A 46 3.37 3.94 1.03
C ASP A 46 1.97 3.36 0.86
N LYS A 47 0.96 4.24 0.78
CA LYS A 47 -0.35 3.81 0.33
C LYS A 47 -0.13 3.23 -1.05
N GLN A 48 -0.33 1.93 -1.17
CA GLN A 48 -0.44 1.29 -2.47
C GLN A 48 -1.51 2.08 -3.25
N GLU A 49 -1.07 2.79 -4.27
CA GLU A 49 -1.93 3.67 -5.06
C GLU A 49 -1.77 3.28 -6.52
N LEU A 50 -2.91 3.02 -7.17
CA LEU A 50 -2.95 2.84 -8.60
C LEU A 50 -2.81 4.19 -9.28
N LYS A 51 -1.65 4.42 -9.88
CA LYS A 51 -1.42 5.59 -10.74
C LYS A 51 -2.05 5.38 -12.12
N ILE A 52 -3.38 5.48 -12.18
CA ILE A 52 -4.18 5.14 -13.37
C ILE A 52 -3.69 5.85 -14.65
N ALA A 53 -3.32 7.13 -14.56
CA ALA A 53 -2.80 7.86 -15.71
C ALA A 53 -1.48 7.27 -16.25
N GLU A 54 -0.54 6.92 -15.37
CA GLU A 54 0.71 6.27 -15.77
C GLU A 54 0.46 4.88 -16.37
N LEU A 55 -0.49 4.13 -15.79
CA LEU A 55 -0.90 2.82 -16.28
C LEU A 55 -1.51 2.90 -17.69
N ILE A 56 -2.40 3.87 -17.93
CA ILE A 56 -2.99 4.10 -19.26
C ILE A 56 -1.91 4.49 -20.28
N ASN A 57 -0.95 5.33 -19.90
CA ASN A 57 0.17 5.68 -20.80
C ASN A 57 0.98 4.43 -21.17
N LYS A 58 1.35 3.59 -20.20
CA LYS A 58 2.05 2.33 -20.43
C LYS A 58 1.25 1.36 -21.31
N PHE A 59 -0.07 1.31 -21.10
CA PHE A 59 -0.96 0.50 -21.93
C PHE A 59 -0.87 0.93 -23.40
N TYR A 60 -0.94 2.23 -23.70
CA TYR A 60 -0.88 2.72 -25.07
C TYR A 60 0.53 2.74 -25.68
N GLU A 61 1.58 2.80 -24.88
CA GLU A 61 2.95 2.53 -25.34
C GLU A 61 3.10 1.11 -25.86
N ARG A 62 2.45 0.15 -25.18
CA ARG A 62 2.50 -1.27 -25.56
C ARG A 62 1.50 -1.65 -26.65
N TYR A 63 0.33 -1.03 -26.63
CA TYR A 63 -0.78 -1.27 -27.55
C TYR A 63 -1.24 0.08 -28.14
N PRO A 64 -0.57 0.57 -29.20
CA PRO A 64 -0.94 1.84 -29.83
C PRO A 64 -2.41 1.87 -30.27
N LEU A 65 -3.02 3.05 -30.30
CA LEU A 65 -4.42 3.22 -30.70
C LEU A 65 -4.74 2.60 -32.07
N ALA A 66 -3.80 2.71 -33.01
CA ALA A 66 -3.93 2.15 -34.36
C ALA A 66 -3.92 0.61 -34.41
N SER A 67 -3.56 -0.07 -33.31
CA SER A 67 -3.55 -1.53 -33.21
C SER A 67 -4.94 -2.13 -32.94
N PHE A 68 -5.95 -1.31 -32.65
CA PHE A 68 -7.31 -1.77 -32.36
C PHE A 68 -8.25 -1.56 -33.55
N ASN A 69 -9.02 -2.59 -33.89
CA ASN A 69 -10.01 -2.53 -34.98
C ASN A 69 -11.30 -1.83 -34.57
N LYS A 70 -11.66 -1.90 -33.27
CA LYS A 70 -12.87 -1.32 -32.69
C LYS A 70 -12.57 -0.76 -31.30
N ASP A 71 -13.30 0.30 -30.93
CA ASP A 71 -13.20 0.91 -29.61
C ASP A 71 -13.61 -0.04 -28.48
N THR A 72 -14.51 -0.99 -28.75
CA THR A 72 -14.91 -2.03 -27.79
C THR A 72 -13.75 -2.92 -27.39
N ASP A 73 -12.97 -3.37 -28.37
CA ASP A 73 -11.83 -4.27 -28.15
C ASP A 73 -10.73 -3.54 -27.36
N ARG A 74 -10.54 -2.25 -27.65
CA ARG A 74 -9.64 -1.37 -26.89
C ARG A 74 -10.10 -1.23 -25.43
N ALA A 75 -11.38 -0.96 -25.22
CA ALA A 75 -11.93 -0.77 -23.87
C ALA A 75 -11.83 -2.04 -23.03
N GLU A 76 -12.10 -3.21 -23.62
CA GLU A 76 -11.96 -4.50 -22.96
C GLU A 76 -10.50 -4.81 -22.59
N ALA A 77 -9.56 -4.61 -23.53
CA ALA A 77 -8.13 -4.82 -23.27
C ALA A 77 -7.59 -3.89 -22.16
N LEU A 78 -7.99 -2.62 -22.15
CA LEU A 78 -7.63 -1.68 -21.09
C LEU A 78 -8.24 -2.12 -19.75
N GLY A 79 -9.47 -2.61 -19.76
CA GLY A 79 -10.15 -3.15 -18.58
C GLY A 79 -9.37 -4.30 -17.95
N TYR A 80 -9.01 -5.33 -18.72
CA TYR A 80 -8.21 -6.45 -18.21
C TYR A 80 -6.83 -6.01 -17.72
N PHE A 81 -6.19 -5.07 -18.41
CA PHE A 81 -4.90 -4.53 -17.99
C PHE A 81 -4.98 -3.83 -16.63
N LEU A 82 -5.99 -2.98 -16.42
CA LEU A 82 -6.19 -2.28 -15.14
C LEU A 82 -6.58 -3.24 -14.02
N ALA A 83 -7.41 -4.26 -14.31
CA ALA A 83 -7.75 -5.30 -13.33
C ALA A 83 -6.50 -6.09 -12.88
N GLY A 84 -5.59 -6.41 -13.81
CA GLY A 84 -4.30 -7.03 -13.48
C GLY A 84 -3.42 -6.13 -12.61
N ALA A 85 -3.38 -4.83 -12.90
CA ALA A 85 -2.65 -3.86 -12.08
C ALA A 85 -3.25 -3.72 -10.67
N GLU A 86 -4.58 -3.75 -10.55
CA GLU A 86 -5.28 -3.73 -9.26
C GLU A 86 -4.97 -4.97 -8.42
N LEU A 87 -4.99 -6.16 -9.03
CA LEU A 87 -4.60 -7.40 -8.35
C LEU A 87 -3.14 -7.38 -7.90
N GLN A 88 -2.23 -6.80 -8.67
CA GLN A 88 -0.83 -6.69 -8.24
C GLN A 88 -0.66 -5.66 -7.11
N CYS A 89 -1.49 -4.62 -7.11
CA CYS A 89 -1.42 -3.53 -6.13
C CYS A 89 -2.08 -3.89 -4.81
N PHE A 90 -3.18 -4.66 -4.81
CA PHE A 90 -3.99 -4.92 -3.62
C PHE A 90 -4.32 -6.39 -3.40
N GLY A 91 -4.07 -7.25 -4.39
CA GLY A 91 -4.35 -8.67 -4.27
C GLY A 91 -3.40 -9.33 -3.28
N GLU A 92 -3.97 -10.15 -2.40
CA GLU A 92 -3.19 -11.09 -1.60
C GLU A 92 -2.82 -12.28 -2.49
N PHE A 93 -1.53 -12.56 -2.62
CA PHE A 93 -1.06 -13.71 -3.39
C PHE A 93 -1.48 -14.99 -2.68
N ILE A 94 -2.39 -15.75 -3.28
CA ILE A 94 -2.80 -17.05 -2.77
C ILE A 94 -1.67 -18.05 -3.01
N LYS A 95 -1.00 -18.46 -1.93
CA LYS A 95 -0.07 -19.60 -1.97
C LYS A 95 -0.86 -20.88 -1.81
N TYR A 96 -1.03 -21.61 -2.92
CA TYR A 96 -1.77 -22.87 -2.92
C TYR A 96 -1.18 -23.93 -1.98
N GLU A 97 0.12 -23.91 -1.76
CA GLU A 97 0.85 -24.78 -0.81
C GLU A 97 0.40 -24.58 0.65
N GLU A 98 -0.14 -23.40 1.00
CA GLU A 98 -0.66 -23.11 2.34
C GLU A 98 -2.15 -23.48 2.49
N LEU A 99 -2.87 -23.72 1.38
CA LEU A 99 -4.29 -24.06 1.35
C LEU A 99 -4.55 -25.57 1.40
N PHE A 100 -3.64 -26.36 0.82
CA PHE A 100 -3.65 -27.80 0.92
C PHE A 100 -2.56 -28.18 1.92
N GLY A 101 -2.88 -28.10 3.22
CA GLY A 101 -1.98 -28.59 4.26
C GLY A 101 -1.54 -30.02 3.94
N ASP A 102 -0.28 -30.33 4.24
CA ASP A 102 0.36 -31.64 3.98
C ASP A 102 -0.64 -32.78 4.29
N GLU A 103 -1.03 -33.53 3.25
CA GLU A 103 -1.83 -34.75 3.39
C GLU A 103 -1.20 -35.75 4.38
#